data_AF-A0A543PUI1-F1
#
_entry.id   AF-A0A543PUI1-F1
#
_cell.length_a   1.000
_cell.length_b   1.000
_cell.length_c   1.000
_cell.angle_alpha   90.00
_cell.angle_beta   90.00
_cell.angle_gamma   90.00
#
_symmetry.space_group_name_H-M   'P 1'
#
loop_
_entity.id
_entity.type
_entity.pdbx_description
1 polymer ?
#
loop_
_entity_poly.entity_id
_entity_poly.type
_entity_poly.pdbx_seq_one_letter_code
_entity_poly.pdbx_strand_id
1 'polypeptide(L)'
;MVVTGTPGARDWLANLRENHEAVVHLRNPARDLAVMGEEVTDGSSRRRIVTEAWRLQPWYAEQGYSMDDWVQDSPMVVLTPPGYGHEGDTT
;
A
#
# COMPACT_ATOMS: atom_id res chain seq x y z
N MET A 1 5.28 5.16 1.50
CA MET A 1 3.96 5.10 2.18
C MET A 1 3.26 3.82 1.77
N VAL A 2 2.37 3.24 2.58
CA VAL A 2 1.59 2.05 2.17
C VAL A 2 0.11 2.41 2.07
N VAL A 3 -0.54 1.97 0.99
CA VAL A 3 -2.00 1.98 0.84
C VAL A 3 -2.50 0.55 0.90
N THR A 4 -3.50 0.32 1.76
CA THR A 4 -4.16 -0.98 1.91
C THR A 4 -5.66 -0.80 2.10
N GLY A 5 -6.41 -1.90 2.03
CA GLY A 5 -7.85 -1.92 2.28
C GLY A 5 -8.30 -3.31 2.73
N THR A 6 -9.59 -3.42 3.10
CA THR A 6 -10.18 -4.72 3.42
C THR A 6 -10.06 -5.69 2.24
N PRO A 7 -9.98 -7.01 2.51
CA PRO A 7 -9.91 -8.06 1.49
C PRO A 7 -10.86 -7.87 0.31
N GLY A 8 -10.36 -8.17 -0.89
CA GLY A 8 -11.12 -8.14 -2.13
C GLY A 8 -10.60 -7.16 -3.17
N ALA A 9 -11.17 -7.26 -4.38
CA ALA A 9 -10.77 -6.45 -5.52
C ALA A 9 -11.04 -4.96 -5.31
N ARG A 10 -10.14 -4.12 -5.84
CA ARG A 10 -10.29 -2.67 -5.89
C ARG A 10 -9.87 -2.14 -7.24
N ASP A 11 -10.72 -1.30 -7.83
CA ASP A 11 -10.46 -0.69 -9.13
C ASP A 11 -9.18 0.15 -9.12
N TRP A 12 -8.87 0.81 -8.00
CA TRP A 12 -7.63 1.58 -7.88
C TRP A 12 -6.38 0.70 -7.96
N LEU A 13 -6.42 -0.56 -7.48
CA LEU A 13 -5.30 -1.48 -7.62
C LEU A 13 -5.18 -1.97 -9.07
N ALA A 14 -6.30 -2.24 -9.74
CA ALA A 14 -6.29 -2.58 -11.16
C ALA A 14 -5.68 -1.45 -12.01
N ASN A 15 -6.05 -0.20 -11.74
CA ASN A 15 -5.45 0.96 -12.39
C ASN A 15 -3.94 1.06 -12.15
N LEU A 16 -3.49 0.84 -10.91
CA LEU A 16 -2.07 0.90 -10.56
C LEU A 16 -1.22 -0.22 -11.15
N ARG A 17 -1.82 -1.39 -11.42
CA ARG A 17 -1.14 -2.49 -12.13
C ARG A 17 -0.93 -2.18 -13.61
N GLU A 18 -1.87 -1.46 -14.22
CA GLU A 18 -1.79 -1.04 -15.64
C GLU A 18 -0.86 0.18 -15.79
N ASN A 19 -0.95 1.13 -14.86
CA ASN A 19 -0.11 2.32 -14.82
C ASN A 19 0.31 2.64 -13.39
N HIS A 20 1.61 2.53 -13.12
CA HIS A 20 2.17 2.67 -11.78
C HIS A 20 2.18 4.13 -11.28
N GLU A 21 1.94 5.12 -12.14
CA GLU A 21 1.94 6.53 -11.76
C GLU A 21 0.64 6.94 -11.04
N ALA A 22 0.77 7.67 -9.93
CA ALA A 22 -0.37 8.25 -9.22
C ALA A 22 -0.05 9.59 -8.56
N VAL A 23 -1.11 10.30 -8.15
CA VAL A 23 -1.03 11.52 -7.36
C VAL A 23 -1.79 11.31 -6.05
N VAL A 24 -1.11 11.55 -4.92
CA VAL A 24 -1.74 11.55 -3.60
C VAL A 24 -2.04 12.99 -3.19
N HIS A 25 -3.32 13.27 -2.99
CA HIS A 25 -3.80 14.54 -2.43
C HIS A 25 -3.73 14.50 -0.89
N LEU A 26 -2.74 15.17 -0.31
CA LEU A 26 -2.59 15.33 1.13
C LEU A 26 -3.39 16.54 1.61
N ARG A 27 -3.99 16.46 2.80
CA ARG A 27 -4.85 17.53 3.34
C ARG A 27 -4.17 18.47 4.34
N ASN A 28 -3.07 18.06 4.98
CA ASN A 28 -2.41 18.87 6.01
C ASN A 28 -0.87 18.74 5.95
N PRO A 29 -0.14 19.72 5.36
CA PRO A 29 -0.68 20.81 4.54
C PRO A 29 -1.30 20.27 3.25
N ALA A 30 -2.21 21.05 2.65
CA ALA A 30 -2.82 20.71 1.37
C ALA A 30 -1.77 20.71 0.25
N ARG A 31 -1.49 19.55 -0.34
CA ARG A 31 -0.56 19.42 -1.47
C ARG A 31 -0.78 18.12 -2.23
N ASP A 32 -0.39 18.15 -3.49
CA ASP A 32 -0.38 16.98 -4.38
C ASP A 32 1.02 16.41 -4.43
N LEU A 33 1.12 15.09 -4.27
CA LEU A 33 2.39 14.36 -4.32
C LEU A 33 2.33 13.33 -5.43
N ALA A 34 3.12 13.52 -6.47
CA ALA A 34 3.39 12.48 -7.46
C ALA A 34 4.08 11.29 -6.78
N VAL A 35 3.65 10.07 -7.10
CA VAL A 35 4.19 8.82 -6.56
C VAL A 35 4.15 7.72 -7.63
N MET A 36 5.03 6.73 -7.47
CA MET A 36 4.96 5.44 -8.14
C MET A 36 4.39 4.42 -7.16
N GLY A 37 3.43 3.62 -7.62
CA GLY A 37 2.82 2.53 -6.88
C GLY A 37 3.34 1.17 -7.32
N GLU A 38 3.81 0.39 -6.35
CA GLU A 38 4.21 -1.00 -6.55
C GLU A 38 3.39 -1.92 -5.65
N GLU A 39 2.75 -2.92 -6.25
CA GLU A 39 1.99 -3.91 -5.50
C GLU A 39 2.91 -4.77 -4.62
N VAL A 40 2.50 -4.97 -3.37
CA VAL A 40 3.19 -5.85 -2.44
C VAL A 40 2.69 -7.27 -2.62
N THR A 41 3.53 -8.13 -3.20
CA THR A 41 3.22 -9.55 -3.46
C THR A 41 3.90 -10.52 -2.50
N ASP A 42 5.02 -10.12 -1.88
CA ASP A 42 5.73 -10.95 -0.90
C ASP A 42 4.90 -11.18 0.39
N GLY A 43 4.65 -12.44 0.73
CA GLY A 43 3.81 -12.82 1.86
C GLY A 43 4.33 -12.32 3.21
N SER A 44 5.66 -12.29 3.39
CA SER A 44 6.25 -11.82 4.65
C SER A 44 6.05 -10.32 4.85
N SER A 45 6.19 -9.55 3.77
CA SER A 45 5.95 -8.11 3.73
C SER A 45 4.47 -7.79 3.93
N ARG A 46 3.58 -8.53 3.27
CA ARG A 46 2.12 -8.42 3.45
C ARG A 46 1.72 -8.66 4.91
N ARG A 47 2.23 -9.73 5.55
CA ARG A 47 1.98 -10.02 6.97
C ARG A 47 2.43 -8.88 7.89
N ARG A 48 3.60 -8.30 7.63
CA ARG A 48 4.13 -7.16 8.40
C ARG A 48 3.21 -5.94 8.25
N ILE A 49 2.79 -5.63 7.02
CA ILE A 49 1.89 -4.52 6.73
C ILE A 49 0.56 -4.68 7.47
N VAL A 50 -0.09 -5.85 7.41
CA VAL A 50 -1.38 -6.07 8.09
C VAL A 50 -1.22 -5.94 9.60
N THR A 51 -0.17 -6.53 10.17
CA THR A 51 0.13 -6.42 11.60
C THR A 51 0.24 -4.95 12.04
N GLU A 52 1.00 -4.14 11.29
CA GLU A 52 1.14 -2.72 11.59
C GLU A 52 -0.15 -1.93 11.34
N ALA A 53 -0.90 -2.24 10.29
CA ALA A 53 -2.18 -1.60 10.01
C ALA A 53 -3.19 -1.82 11.15
N TRP A 54 -3.33 -3.06 11.62
CA TRP A 54 -4.18 -3.39 12.78
C TRP A 54 -3.69 -2.69 14.06
N ARG A 55 -2.38 -2.62 14.28
CA ARG A 55 -1.80 -1.93 15.46
C ARG A 55 -2.08 -0.42 15.44
N LEU A 56 -1.91 0.23 14.29
CA LEU A 56 -2.08 1.68 14.13
C LEU A 56 -3.55 2.07 14.04
N GLN A 57 -4.40 1.20 13.51
CA GLN A 57 -5.81 1.44 13.23
C GLN A 57 -6.63 0.19 13.61
N PRO A 58 -6.92 -0.01 14.92
CA PRO A 58 -7.54 -1.25 15.43
C PRO A 58 -8.88 -1.62 14.79
N TRP A 59 -9.64 -0.63 14.31
CA TRP A 59 -10.92 -0.84 13.62
C TRP A 59 -10.79 -1.71 12.36
N TYR A 60 -9.60 -1.85 11.76
CA TYR A 60 -9.35 -2.79 10.66
C TYR A 60 -9.48 -4.26 11.10
N ALA A 61 -9.03 -4.59 12.31
CA ALA A 61 -9.15 -5.95 12.85
C ALA A 61 -10.61 -6.33 13.14
N GLU A 62 -11.49 -5.34 13.29
CA GLU A 62 -12.91 -5.51 13.58
C GLU A 62 -13.76 -5.76 12.31
N GLN A 63 -13.17 -5.71 11.11
CA GLN A 63 -13.88 -5.82 9.83
C GLN A 63 -14.37 -7.25 9.49
N GLY A 64 -14.25 -8.21 10.41
CA GLY A 64 -14.77 -9.57 10.24
C GLY A 64 -13.93 -10.51 9.36
N TYR A 65 -12.72 -10.09 8.99
CA TYR A 65 -11.76 -10.90 8.22
C TYR A 65 -10.65 -11.41 9.13
N SER A 66 -10.23 -12.65 8.93
CA SER A 66 -9.05 -13.18 9.61
C SER A 66 -7.77 -12.50 9.11
N MET A 67 -6.71 -12.57 9.91
CA MET A 67 -5.40 -12.08 9.50
C MET A 67 -4.92 -12.74 8.19
N ASP A 68 -5.25 -14.02 7.98
CA ASP A 68 -4.84 -14.72 6.76
C ASP A 68 -5.63 -14.21 5.54
N ASP A 69 -6.92 -13.89 5.68
CA ASP A 69 -7.72 -13.24 4.62
C ASP A 69 -7.11 -11.89 4.22
N TRP A 70 -6.69 -11.09 5.20
CA TRP A 70 -5.98 -9.82 4.93
C TRP A 70 -4.66 -10.06 4.20
N VAL A 71 -3.87 -11.04 4.63
CA VAL A 71 -2.59 -11.34 3.98
C VAL A 71 -2.79 -11.88 2.57
N GLN A 72 -3.82 -12.68 2.29
CA GLN A 72 -4.04 -13.22 0.95
C GLN A 72 -4.69 -12.19 0.02
N ASP A 73 -5.75 -11.54 0.47
CA ASP A 73 -6.70 -10.91 -0.44
C ASP A 73 -6.81 -9.39 -0.28
N SER A 74 -6.14 -8.78 0.70
CA SER A 74 -6.11 -7.31 0.76
C SER A 74 -5.25 -6.72 -0.37
N PRO A 75 -5.72 -5.64 -0.99
CA PRO A 75 -4.89 -4.86 -1.90
C PRO A 75 -3.80 -4.16 -1.09
N MET A 76 -2.54 -4.21 -1.52
CA MET A 76 -1.43 -3.56 -0.82
C MET A 76 -0.47 -2.95 -1.82
N VAL A 77 -0.20 -1.66 -1.69
CA VAL A 77 0.74 -0.93 -2.56
C VAL A 77 1.69 -0.11 -1.72
N VAL A 78 2.98 -0.16 -2.07
CA VAL A 78 3.97 0.82 -1.60
C VAL A 78 3.99 1.98 -2.58
N LEU A 79 3.82 3.19 -2.06
CA LEU A 79 3.92 4.45 -2.78
C LEU A 79 5.27 5.11 -2.48
N THR A 80 6.05 5.38 -3.53
CA THR A 80 7.34 6.06 -3.48
C THR A 80 7.31 7.35 -4.29
N PRO A 81 7.86 8.48 -3.81
CA PRO A 81 8.02 9.67 -4.65
C PRO A 81 8.98 9.40 -5.83
N PRO A 82 8.80 10.06 -6.98
CA PRO A 82 9.77 10.00 -8.09
C PRO A 82 11.17 10.38 -7.61
N GLY A 83 12.19 9.65 -8.08
CA GLY A 83 13.59 9.91 -7.72
C GLY A 83 14.06 9.31 -6.39
N TYR A 84 13.19 8.58 -5.66
CA TYR A 84 13.58 7.81 -4.47
C TYR A 84 13.92 6.33 -4.79
N GLY A 85 14.09 5.98 -6.07
CA GLY A 85 14.49 4.63 -6.52
C GLY A 85 15.99 4.53 -6.80
N HIS A 86 16.69 3.73 -6.00
CA HIS A 86 18.10 3.29 -6.11
C HIS A 86 19.19 4.37 -6.35
N GLU A 87 19.50 5.16 -5.31
CA GLU A 87 20.91 5.51 -5.02
C GLU A 87 21.48 4.41 -4.12
N GLY A 88 22.08 3.38 -4.74
CA GLY A 88 22.62 2.27 -3.98
C GLY A 88 23.15 1.14 -4.86
N ASP A 89 23.89 1.49 -5.92
CA ASP A 89 24.85 0.59 -6.56
C ASP A 89 25.83 1.42 -7.41
N THR A 90 26.71 2.15 -6.74
CA THR A 90 27.99 2.53 -7.32
C THR A 90 29.02 2.67 -6.20
N THR A 91 29.70 1.57 -5.91
CA THR A 91 31.17 1.40 -5.78
C THR A 91 31.47 0.23 -4.85
#